data_AF-A0AAE1TI10-F1
#
_entry.id   AF-A0AAE1TI10-F1
#
_cell.length_a   1.000
_cell.length_b   1.000
_cell.length_c   1.000
_cell.angle_alpha   90.00
_cell.angle_beta   90.00
_cell.angle_gamma   90.00
#
_symmetry.space_group_name_H-M   'P 1'
#
loop_
_entity.id
_entity.type
_entity.pdbx_description
1 polymer ?
#
loop_
_entity_poly.entity_id
_entity_poly.type
_entity_poly.pdbx_seq_one_letter_code
_entity_poly.pdbx_strand_id
1 'polypeptide(L)'
;MVIVLRYVNCDGDIIERFLGLVHVSDTTASSLKESVELIFAKNGLSLTKIRGQGYDGASNMSGQFSGLKSLILDENNSAYYVHCFAHQLQLALVAYAKKVYALTDFFNFIPLVCNVVGASCKRADILREKQLEELVKSIASDDVQSGRGLNQEMSLSRPGDTRWSSHYRSLVSLCSLFGPVINVLEIIKYDTTLMHAKRFEASGLMMHMETFEFVLLLHLMIKVLGITNELSQALQ
;
A
#
# COMPACT_ATOMS: atom_id res chain seq x y z
N MET A 1 -18.01 -0.90 0.21
CA MET A 1 -17.74 -0.58 1.63
C MET A 1 -17.60 -1.87 2.43
N VAL A 2 -16.56 -1.99 3.26
CA VAL A 2 -16.38 -3.12 4.20
C VAL A 2 -16.88 -2.69 5.57
N ILE A 3 -17.62 -3.55 6.26
CA ILE A 3 -18.12 -3.29 7.62
C ILE A 3 -17.62 -4.38 8.57
N VAL A 4 -17.01 -3.94 9.66
CA VAL A 4 -16.51 -4.76 10.76
C VAL A 4 -17.10 -4.24 12.06
N LEU A 5 -17.57 -5.13 12.92
CA LEU A 5 -18.07 -4.81 14.25
C LEU A 5 -17.00 -5.14 15.28
N ARG A 6 -16.79 -4.22 16.22
CA ARG A 6 -15.96 -4.43 17.40
C ARG A 6 -16.82 -4.30 18.64
N TYR A 7 -16.85 -5.32 19.49
CA TYR A 7 -17.63 -5.33 20.73
C TYR A 7 -16.92 -6.12 21.82
N VAL A 8 -17.40 -5.99 23.06
CA VAL A 8 -16.90 -6.75 24.21
C VAL A 8 -17.89 -7.87 24.51
N ASN A 9 -17.41 -9.12 24.63
CA ASN A 9 -18.27 -10.25 24.98
C ASN A 9 -18.57 -10.28 26.49
N CYS A 10 -19.29 -11.31 26.94
CA CYS A 10 -19.59 -11.50 28.37
C CYS A 10 -18.36 -11.78 29.24
N ASP A 11 -17.27 -12.24 28.64
CA ASP A 11 -16.02 -12.57 29.33
C ASP A 11 -15.08 -11.36 29.45
N GLY A 12 -15.44 -10.22 28.85
CA GLY A 12 -14.63 -9.00 28.82
C GLY A 12 -13.65 -8.95 27.64
N ASP A 13 -13.68 -9.93 26.74
CA ASP A 13 -12.80 -9.98 25.58
C ASP A 13 -13.27 -9.06 24.45
N ILE A 14 -12.32 -8.41 23.79
CA ILE A 14 -12.56 -7.61 22.59
C ILE A 14 -12.70 -8.55 21.39
N ILE A 15 -13.86 -8.54 20.76
CA ILE A 15 -14.17 -9.35 19.59
C ILE A 15 -14.35 -8.45 18.37
N GLU A 16 -13.66 -8.78 17.29
CA GLU A 16 -13.88 -8.20 15.96
C GLU A 16 -14.55 -9.22 15.03
N ARG A 17 -15.63 -8.80 14.37
CA ARG A 17 -16.40 -9.61 13.43
C ARG A 17 -16.59 -8.88 12.12
N PHE A 18 -16.09 -9.47 11.05
CA PHE A 18 -16.44 -9.05 9.69
C PHE A 18 -17.94 -9.28 9.47
N LEU A 19 -18.67 -8.19 9.16
CA LEU A 19 -20.10 -8.24 8.92
C LEU A 19 -20.41 -8.42 7.43
N GLY A 20 -19.62 -7.80 6.55
CA GLY A 20 -19.79 -7.96 5.12
C GLY A 20 -19.06 -6.92 4.26
N LEU A 21 -19.07 -7.21 2.96
CA LEU A 21 -18.67 -6.30 1.90
C LEU A 21 -19.92 -5.86 1.14
N VAL A 22 -20.28 -4.58 1.24
CA VAL A 22 -21.47 -3.98 0.63
C VAL A 22 -21.06 -3.21 -0.61
N HIS A 23 -21.73 -3.49 -1.73
CA HIS A 23 -21.62 -2.65 -2.91
C HIS A 23 -22.39 -1.35 -2.70
N VAL A 24 -21.77 -0.21 -3.04
CA VAL A 24 -22.35 1.13 -2.95
C VAL A 24 -22.28 1.76 -4.33
N SER A 25 -23.40 2.24 -4.85
CA SER A 25 -23.51 2.82 -6.20
C SER A 25 -22.83 4.18 -6.31
N ASP A 26 -22.79 4.92 -5.21
CA ASP A 26 -22.05 6.16 -5.06
C ASP A 26 -21.42 6.24 -3.66
N THR A 27 -20.51 7.20 -3.48
CA THR A 27 -19.79 7.40 -2.22
C THR A 27 -20.33 8.59 -1.43
N THR A 28 -21.57 9.02 -1.66
CA THR A 28 -22.19 10.08 -0.87
C THR A 28 -22.48 9.57 0.55
N ALA A 29 -22.49 10.48 1.53
CA ALA A 29 -22.74 10.10 2.91
C ALA A 29 -24.11 9.41 3.10
N SER A 30 -25.13 9.85 2.37
CA SER A 30 -26.48 9.28 2.43
C SER A 30 -26.51 7.84 1.91
N SER A 31 -25.91 7.57 0.74
CA SER A 31 -25.84 6.20 0.18
C SER A 31 -25.04 5.27 1.09
N LEU A 32 -23.96 5.78 1.70
CA LEU A 32 -23.17 5.03 2.67
C LEU A 32 -23.99 4.70 3.92
N LYS A 33 -24.74 5.66 4.47
CA LYS A 33 -25.61 5.44 5.63
C LYS A 33 -26.68 4.39 5.34
N GLU A 34 -27.40 4.53 4.23
CA GLU A 34 -28.42 3.57 3.81
C GLU A 34 -27.83 2.16 3.69
N SER A 35 -26.61 2.04 3.16
CA SER A 35 -25.91 0.77 3.05
C SER A 35 -25.53 0.16 4.41
N VAL A 36 -25.16 1.00 5.40
CA VAL A 36 -24.95 0.55 6.78
C VAL A 36 -26.28 0.09 7.39
N GLU A 37 -27.36 0.85 7.23
CA GLU A 37 -28.69 0.50 7.75
C GLU A 37 -29.19 -0.82 7.19
N LEU A 38 -29.07 -1.02 5.88
CA LEU A 38 -29.49 -2.25 5.21
C LEU A 38 -28.73 -3.48 5.72
N ILE A 39 -27.41 -3.40 5.88
CA ILE A 39 -26.64 -4.54 6.41
C ILE A 39 -26.95 -4.78 7.90
N PHE A 40 -27.18 -3.72 8.68
CA PHE A 40 -27.54 -3.86 10.09
C PHE A 40 -28.90 -4.53 10.22
N ALA A 41 -29.91 -4.04 9.49
CA ALA A 41 -31.25 -4.61 9.46
C ALA A 41 -31.24 -6.08 9.01
N LYS A 42 -30.47 -6.42 7.96
CA LYS A 42 -30.30 -7.80 7.49
C LYS A 42 -29.76 -8.74 8.57
N ASN A 43 -28.96 -8.23 9.50
CA ASN A 43 -28.36 -9.01 10.59
C ASN A 43 -29.10 -8.82 11.93
N GLY A 44 -30.29 -8.20 11.94
CA GLY A 44 -31.05 -7.95 13.17
C GLY A 44 -30.37 -6.97 14.14
N LEU A 45 -29.49 -6.11 13.64
CA LEU A 45 -28.77 -5.10 14.40
C LEU A 45 -29.45 -3.74 14.28
N SER A 46 -29.26 -2.89 15.29
CA SER A 46 -29.81 -1.53 15.32
C SER A 46 -28.70 -0.50 15.49
N LEU A 47 -28.77 0.60 14.73
CA LEU A 47 -27.85 1.74 14.85
C LEU A 47 -27.86 2.36 16.26
N THR A 48 -28.99 2.29 16.98
CA THR A 48 -29.14 2.81 18.35
C THR A 48 -28.20 2.15 19.36
N LYS A 49 -27.72 0.93 19.07
CA LYS A 49 -26.77 0.19 19.90
C LYS A 49 -25.31 0.51 19.59
N ILE A 50 -25.03 1.28 18.54
CA ILE A 50 -23.68 1.71 18.22
C ILE A 50 -23.17 2.62 19.34
N ARG A 51 -21.90 2.42 19.73
CA ARG A 51 -21.21 3.27 20.69
C ARG A 51 -20.00 3.96 20.09
N GLY A 52 -19.50 3.50 18.94
CA GLY A 52 -18.42 4.17 18.23
C GLY A 52 -18.48 3.91 16.75
N GLN A 53 -17.94 4.84 15.97
CA GLN A 53 -17.80 4.74 14.52
C GLN A 53 -16.37 5.11 14.13
N GLY A 54 -15.66 4.20 13.45
CA GLY A 54 -14.26 4.35 13.09
C GLY A 54 -14.03 4.24 11.58
N TYR A 55 -13.61 5.33 10.95
CA TYR A 55 -13.26 5.35 9.52
C TYR A 55 -12.38 6.57 9.18
N ASP A 56 -11.99 6.70 7.90
CA ASP A 56 -11.09 7.75 7.42
C ASP A 56 -11.71 9.17 7.49
N GLY A 57 -10.86 10.15 7.18
CA GLY A 57 -11.19 11.58 7.22
C GLY A 57 -11.72 12.13 5.90
N ALA A 58 -12.17 11.29 4.96
CA ALA A 58 -12.75 11.78 3.71
C ALA A 58 -14.01 12.61 4.01
N SER A 59 -14.27 13.64 3.19
CA SER A 59 -15.38 14.59 3.43
C SER A 59 -16.74 13.91 3.61
N ASN A 60 -17.02 12.88 2.81
CA ASN A 60 -18.27 12.13 2.88
C ASN A 60 -18.35 11.18 4.09
N MET A 61 -17.21 10.89 4.72
CA MET A 61 -17.13 10.07 5.93
C MET A 61 -17.19 10.95 7.18
N SER A 62 -16.25 11.90 7.32
CA SER A 62 -16.04 12.68 8.55
C SER A 62 -16.59 14.11 8.51
N GLY A 63 -17.25 14.51 7.41
CA GLY A 63 -17.77 15.86 7.20
C GLY A 63 -18.74 16.31 8.29
N GLN A 64 -18.68 17.59 8.66
CA GLN A 64 -19.40 18.15 9.80
C GLN A 64 -20.92 18.23 9.60
N PHE A 65 -21.40 18.50 8.38
CA PHE A 65 -22.83 18.75 8.12
C PHE A 65 -23.49 17.64 7.30
N SER A 66 -22.73 16.94 6.47
CA SER A 66 -23.26 15.94 5.54
C SER A 66 -22.30 14.77 5.36
N GLY A 67 -21.44 14.53 6.35
CA GLY A 67 -20.64 13.30 6.40
C GLY A 67 -21.43 12.18 7.07
N LEU A 68 -21.08 10.94 6.76
CA LEU A 68 -21.64 9.73 7.39
C LEU A 68 -21.60 9.84 8.92
N LYS A 69 -20.51 10.42 9.45
CA LYS A 69 -20.32 10.76 10.86
C LYS A 69 -21.51 11.49 11.44
N SER A 70 -21.87 12.61 10.83
CA SER A 70 -22.93 13.48 11.34
C SER A 70 -24.28 12.79 11.20
N LEU A 71 -24.53 12.13 10.07
CA LEU A 71 -25.79 11.43 9.85
C LEU A 71 -26.05 10.30 10.87
N ILE A 72 -25.01 9.56 11.27
CA ILE A 72 -25.13 8.53 12.31
C ILE A 72 -25.26 9.17 13.70
N LEU A 73 -24.53 10.26 13.97
CA LEU A 73 -24.63 10.99 15.25
C LEU A 73 -26.02 11.58 15.45
N ASP A 74 -26.64 12.13 14.42
CA ASP A 74 -27.99 12.72 14.47
C ASP A 74 -29.05 11.68 14.90
N GLU A 75 -28.84 10.40 14.58
CA GLU A 75 -29.71 9.30 15.01
C GLU A 75 -29.31 8.67 16.35
N ASN A 76 -28.01 8.70 16.66
CA ASN A 76 -27.45 8.12 17.86
C ASN A 76 -26.29 8.99 18.39
N ASN A 77 -26.63 9.93 19.27
CA ASN A 77 -25.68 10.81 19.94
C ASN A 77 -24.60 10.07 20.75
N SER A 78 -24.77 8.77 21.04
CA SER A 78 -23.76 7.96 21.73
C SER A 78 -22.73 7.32 20.80
N ALA A 79 -22.86 7.44 19.48
CA ALA A 79 -21.95 6.85 18.49
C ALA A 79 -20.74 7.77 18.20
N TYR A 80 -19.79 7.85 19.14
CA TYR A 80 -18.65 8.76 18.98
C TYR A 80 -17.78 8.40 17.77
N TYR A 81 -17.28 9.42 17.09
CA TYR A 81 -16.43 9.24 15.91
C TYR A 81 -14.96 9.17 16.30
N VAL A 82 -14.27 8.18 15.74
CA VAL A 82 -12.81 8.04 15.80
C VAL A 82 -12.26 8.16 14.39
N HIS A 83 -11.42 9.16 14.17
CA HIS A 83 -10.65 9.25 12.94
C HIS A 83 -9.59 8.15 12.94
N CYS A 84 -9.53 7.37 11.85
CA CYS A 84 -8.55 6.30 11.71
C CYS A 84 -7.10 6.80 11.94
N PHE A 85 -6.48 6.38 13.04
CA PHE A 85 -5.13 6.81 13.41
C PHE A 85 -4.07 6.37 12.39
N ALA A 86 -4.22 5.18 11.81
CA ALA A 86 -3.36 4.71 10.72
C ALA A 86 -3.43 5.65 9.50
N HIS A 87 -4.62 6.17 9.19
CA HIS A 87 -4.81 7.16 8.12
C HIS A 87 -4.25 8.55 8.50
N GLN A 88 -4.32 8.94 9.77
CA GLN A 88 -3.68 10.20 10.23
C GLN A 88 -2.17 10.13 10.14
N LEU A 89 -1.56 9.02 10.58
CA LEU A 89 -0.12 8.79 10.46
C LEU A 89 0.31 8.84 8.98
N GLN A 90 -0.44 8.15 8.11
CA GLN A 90 -0.27 8.19 6.66
C GLN A 90 -0.24 9.63 6.13
N LEU A 91 -1.25 10.44 6.47
CA LEU A 91 -1.34 11.83 5.99
C LEU A 91 -0.15 12.68 6.46
N ALA A 92 0.28 12.50 7.71
CA ALA A 92 1.43 13.22 8.26
C ALA A 92 2.73 12.87 7.51
N LEU A 93 2.97 11.58 7.24
CA LEU A 93 4.15 11.12 6.51
C LEU A 93 4.18 11.65 5.09
N VAL A 94 3.06 11.56 4.36
CA VAL A 94 2.95 12.08 2.99
C VAL A 94 3.16 13.59 2.97
N ALA A 95 2.53 14.32 3.89
CA ALA A 95 2.66 15.78 3.95
C ALA A 95 4.10 16.22 4.23
N TYR A 96 4.84 15.47 5.05
CA TYR A 96 6.25 15.76 5.31
C TYR A 96 7.14 15.38 4.12
N ALA A 97 6.96 14.19 3.56
CA ALA A 97 7.76 13.71 2.41
C ALA A 97 7.67 14.68 1.22
N LYS A 98 6.48 15.23 0.94
CA LYS A 98 6.26 16.23 -0.13
C LYS A 98 7.00 17.57 0.08
N LYS A 99 7.47 17.85 1.30
CA LYS A 99 8.29 19.05 1.58
C LYS A 99 9.77 18.83 1.31
N VAL A 100 10.20 17.58 1.17
CA VAL A 100 11.58 17.22 0.86
C VAL A 100 11.66 16.88 -0.62
N TYR A 101 12.31 17.75 -1.39
CA TYR A 101 12.40 17.60 -2.86
C TYR A 101 12.97 16.24 -3.27
N ALA A 102 14.10 15.84 -2.67
CA ALA A 102 14.75 14.56 -2.95
C ALA A 102 13.83 13.34 -2.70
N LEU A 103 13.00 13.37 -1.64
CA LEU A 103 12.03 12.30 -1.38
C LEU A 103 10.89 12.32 -2.38
N THR A 104 10.45 13.51 -2.79
CA THR A 104 9.38 13.65 -3.79
C THR A 104 9.82 13.07 -5.12
N ASP A 105 11.02 13.43 -5.58
CA ASP A 105 11.61 12.88 -6.81
C ASP A 105 11.78 11.36 -6.68
N PHE A 106 12.41 10.89 -5.61
CA PHE A 106 12.58 9.46 -5.34
C PHE A 106 11.27 8.69 -5.43
N PHE A 107 10.20 9.14 -4.76
CA PHE A 107 8.90 8.47 -4.79
C PHE A 107 8.19 8.58 -6.14
N ASN A 108 8.47 9.59 -6.95
CA ASN A 108 7.98 9.68 -8.33
C ASN A 108 8.72 8.70 -9.26
N PHE A 109 9.97 8.36 -8.96
CA PHE A 109 10.74 7.38 -9.73
C PHE A 109 10.29 5.93 -9.50
N ILE A 110 9.84 5.56 -8.29
CA ILE A 110 9.46 4.18 -7.97
C ILE A 110 8.38 3.62 -8.91
N PRO A 111 7.24 4.31 -9.15
CA PRO A 111 6.25 3.83 -10.12
C PRO A 111 6.79 3.71 -11.54
N LEU A 112 7.71 4.57 -11.97
CA LEU A 112 8.30 4.52 -13.31
C LEU A 112 9.10 3.24 -13.50
N VAL A 113 9.94 2.87 -12.52
CA VAL A 113 10.68 1.61 -12.52
C VAL A 113 9.72 0.42 -12.60
N CYS A 114 8.71 0.38 -11.72
CA CYS A 114 7.70 -0.68 -11.73
C CYS A 114 6.97 -0.79 -13.07
N ASN A 115 6.62 0.34 -13.69
CA ASN A 115 5.92 0.35 -14.97
C ASN A 115 6.82 -0.12 -16.11
N VAL A 116 8.08 0.31 -16.17
CA VAL A 116 8.99 -0.09 -17.26
C VAL A 116 9.33 -1.58 -17.17
N VAL A 117 9.65 -2.07 -15.98
CA VAL A 117 10.00 -3.49 -15.75
C VAL A 117 8.76 -4.38 -15.84
N GLY A 118 7.61 -3.94 -15.31
CA GLY A 118 6.37 -4.71 -15.27
C GLY A 118 5.45 -4.56 -16.48
N ALA A 119 5.81 -3.76 -17.49
CA ALA A 119 4.93 -3.42 -18.61
C ALA A 119 4.52 -4.61 -19.51
N SER A 120 5.22 -5.75 -19.46
CA SER A 120 4.85 -6.92 -20.26
C SER A 120 5.22 -8.24 -19.58
N CYS A 121 4.48 -9.29 -19.91
CA CYS A 121 4.76 -10.64 -19.42
C CYS A 121 6.19 -11.07 -19.74
N LYS A 122 6.69 -10.74 -20.96
CA LYS A 122 8.07 -11.02 -21.37
C LYS A 122 9.09 -10.41 -20.40
N ARG A 123 8.89 -9.16 -19.96
CA ARG A 123 9.82 -8.50 -19.02
C ARG A 123 9.70 -9.07 -17.61
N ALA A 124 8.50 -9.45 -17.19
CA ALA A 124 8.29 -10.15 -15.93
C ALA A 124 9.01 -11.52 -15.91
N ASP A 125 8.97 -12.26 -17.02
CA ASP A 125 9.66 -13.56 -17.14
C ASP A 125 11.19 -13.39 -17.10
N ILE A 126 11.73 -12.37 -17.78
CA ILE A 126 13.15 -12.02 -17.68
C ILE A 126 13.52 -11.66 -16.24
N LEU A 127 12.66 -10.90 -15.54
CA LEU A 127 12.90 -10.52 -14.14
C LEU A 127 13.02 -11.77 -13.25
N ARG A 128 12.13 -12.75 -13.43
CA ARG A 128 12.15 -14.04 -12.71
C ARG A 128 13.40 -14.85 -13.03
N GLU A 129 13.78 -14.91 -14.30
CA GLU A 129 14.99 -15.60 -14.74
C GLU A 129 16.23 -15.00 -14.07
N LYS A 130 16.34 -13.66 -14.08
CA LYS A 130 17.45 -12.95 -13.43
C LYS A 130 17.45 -13.08 -11.91
N GLN A 131 16.27 -13.06 -11.28
CA GLN A 131 16.16 -13.36 -9.86
C GLN A 131 16.67 -14.78 -9.54
N LEU A 132 16.30 -15.78 -10.35
CA LEU A 132 16.75 -17.16 -10.16
C LEU A 132 18.26 -17.31 -10.38
N GLU A 133 18.81 -16.69 -11.43
CA GLU A 133 20.26 -16.70 -11.70
C GLU A 133 21.07 -16.15 -10.51
N GLU A 134 20.64 -15.03 -9.94
CA GLU A 134 21.31 -14.45 -8.77
C GLU A 134 21.15 -15.32 -7.53
N LEU A 135 19.96 -15.87 -7.27
CA LEU A 135 19.72 -16.77 -6.15
C LEU A 135 20.61 -18.02 -6.21
N VAL A 136 20.73 -18.64 -7.39
CA VAL A 136 21.59 -19.81 -7.59
C VAL A 136 23.06 -19.46 -7.31
N LYS A 137 23.52 -18.29 -7.74
CA LYS A 137 24.88 -17.81 -7.44
C LYS A 137 25.08 -17.62 -5.93
N SER A 138 24.14 -16.99 -5.23
CA SER A 138 24.21 -16.77 -3.79
C SER A 138 24.13 -18.05 -2.95
N ILE A 139 23.41 -19.07 -3.43
CA ILE A 139 23.42 -20.40 -2.79
C ILE A 139 24.77 -21.09 -3.01
N ALA A 140 25.33 -20.99 -4.22
CA ALA A 140 26.62 -21.61 -4.53
C ALA A 140 27.81 -20.96 -3.78
N SER A 141 27.68 -19.69 -3.38
CA SER A 141 28.66 -18.98 -2.55
C SER A 141 28.43 -19.13 -1.04
N ASP A 142 27.46 -19.93 -0.60
CA ASP A 142 27.03 -20.07 0.80
C ASP A 142 26.55 -18.76 1.47
N ASP A 143 26.23 -17.72 0.68
CA ASP A 143 25.69 -16.45 1.19
C ASP A 143 24.23 -16.60 1.66
N VAL A 144 23.50 -17.55 1.08
CA VAL A 144 22.07 -17.77 1.35
C VAL A 144 21.77 -19.26 1.50
N GLN A 145 21.02 -19.63 2.53
CA GLN A 145 20.59 -21.00 2.74
C GLN A 145 19.41 -21.39 1.85
N SER A 146 19.43 -22.63 1.33
CA SER A 146 18.27 -23.25 0.68
C SER A 146 17.32 -23.84 1.72
N GLY A 147 16.02 -23.66 1.55
CA GLY A 147 15.03 -24.27 2.45
C GLY A 147 13.59 -24.03 2.01
N ARG A 148 12.68 -24.87 2.51
CA ARG A 148 11.24 -24.73 2.20
C ARG A 148 10.71 -23.42 2.78
N GLY A 149 10.21 -22.55 1.91
CA GLY A 149 9.69 -21.23 2.29
C GLY A 149 10.74 -20.11 2.29
N LEU A 150 12.02 -20.43 2.03
CA LEU A 150 13.06 -19.43 1.83
C LEU A 150 13.17 -19.02 0.36
N ASN A 151 13.62 -17.79 0.11
CA ASN A 151 14.00 -17.29 -1.22
C ASN A 151 12.89 -17.42 -2.27
N GLN A 152 11.65 -17.16 -1.86
CA GLN A 152 10.50 -17.23 -2.76
C GLN A 152 10.61 -16.21 -3.90
N GLU A 153 9.98 -16.54 -5.03
CA GLU A 153 9.83 -15.61 -6.14
C GLU A 153 9.20 -14.31 -5.64
N MET A 154 9.80 -13.18 -6.02
CA MET A 154 9.30 -11.86 -5.64
C MET A 154 8.90 -11.11 -6.89
N SER A 155 7.80 -10.36 -6.78
CA SER A 155 7.38 -9.45 -7.84
C SER A 155 7.58 -8.00 -7.39
N LEU A 156 7.84 -7.13 -8.38
CA LEU A 156 7.74 -5.70 -8.18
C LEU A 156 6.27 -5.30 -8.09
N SER A 157 5.81 -4.95 -6.90
CA SER A 157 4.50 -4.36 -6.71
C SER A 157 4.58 -2.85 -6.90
N ARG A 158 3.74 -2.28 -7.77
CA ARG A 158 3.58 -0.82 -7.86
C ARG A 158 2.97 -0.30 -6.55
N PRO A 159 3.53 0.78 -5.96
CA PRO A 159 2.91 1.39 -4.80
C PRO A 159 1.55 1.99 -5.19
N GLY A 160 0.54 1.76 -4.36
CA GLY A 160 -0.78 2.34 -4.51
C GLY A 160 -0.85 3.72 -3.85
N ASP A 161 -1.49 4.68 -4.53
CA ASP A 161 -1.53 6.09 -4.13
C ASP A 161 -2.17 6.32 -2.75
N THR A 162 -3.01 5.39 -2.29
CA THR A 162 -3.84 5.55 -1.08
C THR A 162 -3.27 4.88 0.17
N ARG A 163 -2.21 4.07 0.06
CA ARG A 163 -1.68 3.27 1.19
C ARG A 163 -0.15 3.29 1.22
N TRP A 164 0.47 4.01 2.16
CA TRP A 164 1.94 4.08 2.31
C TRP A 164 2.57 2.75 2.69
N SER A 165 1.82 1.85 3.33
CA SER A 165 2.25 0.47 3.55
C SER A 165 2.57 -0.26 2.24
N SER A 166 1.92 0.13 1.12
CA SER A 166 2.27 -0.40 -0.20
C SER A 166 3.61 0.15 -0.69
N HIS A 167 3.95 1.40 -0.39
CA HIS A 167 5.28 1.95 -0.67
C HIS A 167 6.36 1.18 0.07
N TYR A 168 6.15 0.86 1.35
CA TYR A 168 7.10 0.03 2.09
C TYR A 168 7.38 -1.30 1.38
N ARG A 169 6.32 -2.04 1.01
CA ARG A 169 6.46 -3.31 0.27
C ARG A 169 7.16 -3.12 -1.07
N SER A 170 6.80 -2.09 -1.83
CA SER A 170 7.45 -1.78 -3.11
C SER A 170 8.94 -1.51 -2.96
N LEU A 171 9.34 -0.76 -1.93
CA LEU A 171 10.76 -0.46 -1.67
C LEU A 171 11.52 -1.71 -1.23
N VAL A 172 10.94 -2.53 -0.36
CA VAL A 172 11.54 -3.81 0.05
C VAL A 172 11.73 -4.73 -1.15
N SER A 173 10.69 -4.92 -1.98
CA SER A 173 10.79 -5.70 -3.21
C SER A 173 11.84 -5.14 -4.17
N LEU A 174 11.89 -3.82 -4.36
CA LEU A 174 12.87 -3.18 -5.24
C LEU A 174 14.29 -3.35 -4.74
N CYS A 175 14.52 -3.22 -3.43
CA CYS A 175 15.83 -3.42 -2.82
C CYS A 175 16.30 -4.88 -2.98
N SER A 176 15.40 -5.84 -2.77
CA SER A 176 15.74 -7.26 -2.94
C SER A 176 15.92 -7.66 -4.40
N LEU A 177 15.25 -6.96 -5.33
CA LEU A 177 15.33 -7.20 -6.78
C LEU A 177 16.21 -6.16 -7.48
N PHE A 178 17.11 -5.48 -6.78
CA PHE A 178 17.86 -4.36 -7.35
C PHE A 178 18.71 -4.81 -8.56
N GLY A 179 19.52 -5.86 -8.41
CA GLY A 179 20.33 -6.43 -9.49
C GLY A 179 19.49 -6.92 -10.69
N PRO A 180 18.45 -7.76 -10.49
CA PRO A 180 17.59 -8.24 -11.57
C PRO A 180 16.87 -7.10 -12.30
N VAL A 181 16.48 -6.04 -11.58
CA VAL A 181 15.87 -4.84 -12.16
C VAL A 181 16.84 -4.09 -13.06
N ILE A 182 18.08 -3.87 -12.62
CA ILE A 182 19.13 -3.24 -13.44
C ILE A 182 19.37 -4.06 -14.72
N ASN A 183 19.47 -5.39 -14.60
CA ASN A 183 19.62 -6.29 -15.75
C ASN A 183 18.46 -6.17 -16.76
N VAL A 184 17.21 -6.11 -16.29
CA VAL A 184 16.05 -5.91 -17.18
C VAL A 184 16.11 -4.55 -17.87
N LEU A 185 16.47 -3.49 -17.15
CA LEU A 185 16.62 -2.14 -17.75
C LEU A 185 17.75 -2.11 -18.79
N GLU A 186 18.86 -2.80 -18.55
CA GLU A 186 19.95 -2.94 -19.50
C GLU A 186 19.51 -3.67 -20.77
N ILE A 187 18.78 -4.77 -20.64
CA ILE A 187 18.20 -5.49 -21.79
C ILE A 187 17.28 -4.57 -22.60
N ILE A 188 16.41 -3.81 -21.93
CA ILE A 188 15.50 -2.86 -22.60
C ILE A 188 16.30 -1.77 -23.32
N LYS A 189 17.35 -1.23 -22.70
CA LYS A 189 18.21 -0.18 -23.28
C LYS A 189 18.81 -0.60 -24.63
N TYR A 190 19.22 -1.86 -24.77
CA TYR A 190 19.85 -2.39 -25.99
C TYR A 190 18.90 -3.12 -26.95
N ASP A 191 17.61 -3.29 -26.61
CA ASP A 191 16.62 -3.94 -27.48
C ASP A 191 16.23 -3.06 -28.68
N THR A 192 16.86 -3.30 -29.82
CA THR A 192 16.65 -2.54 -31.06
C THR A 192 15.24 -2.68 -31.64
N THR A 193 14.45 -3.66 -31.19
CA THR A 193 13.05 -3.81 -31.60
C THR A 193 12.12 -2.82 -30.92
N LEU A 194 12.55 -2.21 -29.81
CA LEU A 194 11.77 -1.22 -29.07
C LEU A 194 11.97 0.20 -29.63
N MET A 195 10.91 1.00 -29.51
CA MET A 195 10.95 2.44 -29.80
C MET A 195 12.09 3.13 -29.03
N HIS A 196 12.75 4.08 -29.68
CA HIS A 196 13.86 4.83 -29.09
C HIS A 196 13.49 5.46 -27.74
N ALA A 197 12.27 6.00 -27.61
CA ALA A 197 11.79 6.58 -26.36
C ALA A 197 11.80 5.59 -25.19
N LYS A 198 11.47 4.31 -25.42
CA LYS A 198 11.48 3.27 -24.37
C LYS A 198 12.89 2.86 -23.97
N ARG A 199 13.81 2.81 -24.93
CA ARG A 199 15.23 2.56 -24.66
C ARG A 199 15.86 3.71 -23.86
N PHE A 200 15.53 4.94 -24.23
CA PHE A 200 15.97 6.15 -23.53
C PHE A 200 15.42 6.19 -22.09
N GLU A 201 14.12 5.90 -21.91
CA GLU A 201 13.48 5.80 -20.60
C GLU A 201 14.19 4.77 -19.71
N ALA A 202 14.46 3.56 -20.22
CA ALA A 202 15.18 2.53 -19.46
C ALA A 202 16.62 2.94 -19.11
N SER A 203 17.33 3.58 -20.04
CA SER A 203 18.69 4.08 -19.79
C SER A 203 18.71 5.17 -18.71
N GLY A 204 17.74 6.08 -18.72
CA GLY A 204 17.63 7.13 -17.71
C GLY A 204 17.30 6.57 -16.32
N LEU A 205 16.38 5.61 -16.25
CA LEU A 205 16.05 4.92 -15.00
C LEU A 205 17.26 4.18 -14.42
N MET A 206 17.99 3.44 -15.25
CA MET A 206 19.19 2.71 -14.83
C MET A 206 20.25 3.67 -14.27
N MET A 207 20.58 4.74 -15.01
CA MET A 207 21.55 5.74 -14.57
C MET A 207 21.15 6.41 -13.25
N HIS A 208 19.86 6.68 -13.05
CA HIS A 208 19.38 7.28 -11.81
C HIS A 208 19.42 6.29 -10.64
N MET A 209 19.01 5.03 -10.86
CA MET A 209 19.03 3.99 -9.83
C MET A 209 20.43 3.71 -9.29
N GLU A 210 21.45 3.80 -10.14
CA GLU A 210 22.86 3.58 -9.78
C GLU A 210 23.50 4.79 -9.07
N THR A 211 22.78 5.90 -8.90
CA THR A 211 23.30 7.04 -8.13
C THR A 211 23.35 6.72 -6.63
N PHE A 212 24.37 7.27 -5.95
CA PHE A 212 24.46 7.19 -4.49
C PHE A 212 23.20 7.73 -3.81
N GLU A 213 22.64 8.83 -4.31
CA GLU A 213 21.44 9.44 -3.76
C GLU A 213 20.25 8.49 -3.80
N PHE A 214 20.00 7.83 -4.93
CA PHE A 214 18.90 6.87 -5.05
C PHE A 214 19.07 5.69 -4.08
N VAL A 215 20.26 5.09 -4.03
CA VAL A 215 20.55 3.95 -3.14
C VAL A 215 20.43 4.36 -1.67
N LEU A 216 20.94 5.53 -1.30
CA LEU A 216 20.82 6.08 0.05
C LEU A 216 19.35 6.26 0.44
N LEU A 217 18.55 6.90 -0.42
CA LEU A 217 17.13 7.14 -0.17
C LEU A 217 16.34 5.83 -0.11
N LEU A 218 16.66 4.84 -0.94
CA LEU A 218 16.05 3.51 -0.89
C LEU A 218 16.24 2.87 0.49
N HIS A 219 17.48 2.77 0.97
CA HIS A 219 17.76 2.17 2.28
C HIS A 219 17.22 3.00 3.44
N LEU A 220 17.33 4.34 3.37
CA LEU A 220 16.79 5.23 4.39
C LEU A 220 15.28 5.07 4.52
N MET A 221 14.58 5.11 3.39
CA MET A 221 13.13 5.01 3.38
C MET A 221 12.65 3.61 3.77
N ILE A 222 13.34 2.52 3.43
CA ILE A 222 13.01 1.19 3.96
C ILE A 222 13.03 1.19 5.50
N LYS A 223 14.02 1.80 6.13
CA LYS A 223 14.11 1.89 7.61
C LYS A 223 12.98 2.73 8.19
N VAL A 224 12.77 3.95 7.66
CA VAL A 224 11.71 4.84 8.13
C VAL A 224 10.33 4.20 7.95
N LEU A 225 10.10 3.63 6.76
CA LEU A 225 8.82 3.03 6.42
C LEU A 225 8.57 1.74 7.19
N GLY A 226 9.60 0.94 7.49
CA GLY A 226 9.48 -0.24 8.34
C GLY A 226 8.90 0.10 9.72
N ILE A 227 9.50 1.08 10.40
CA ILE A 227 9.03 1.55 11.72
C ILE A 227 7.59 2.06 11.63
N THR A 228 7.30 2.90 10.63
CA THR A 228 5.94 3.47 10.50
C THR A 228 4.90 2.43 10.06
N ASN A 229 5.29 1.37 9.36
CA ASN A 229 4.40 0.30 8.94
C ASN A 229 3.97 -0.56 10.13
N GLU A 230 4.90 -0.89 11.04
CA GLU A 230 4.56 -1.58 12.30
C GLU A 230 3.57 -0.76 13.13
N LEU A 231 3.84 0.54 13.30
CA LEU A 231 2.91 1.43 14.00
C LEU A 231 1.56 1.54 13.26
N SER A 232 1.56 1.64 11.93
CA SER A 232 0.34 1.70 11.13
C SER A 232 -0.52 0.44 11.30
N GLN A 233 0.09 -0.74 11.35
CA GLN A 233 -0.60 -2.01 11.61
C GLN A 233 -1.17 -2.08 13.02
N ALA A 234 -0.46 -1.58 14.03
CA ALA A 234 -0.94 -1.54 15.41
C ALA A 234 -2.09 -0.52 15.62
N LEU A 235 -2.19 0.49 14.75
CA LEU A 235 -3.24 1.52 14.78
C LEU A 235 -4.48 1.17 13.94
N GLN A 236 -4.48 0.02 13.24
CA GLN A 236 -5.63 -0.51 12.50
C GLN A 236 -6.49 -1.39 13.42
#